data_AF-A0AAD6TVN0-F1
#
_entry.id   AF-A0AAD6TVN0-F1
#
_cell.length_a   1.000
_cell.length_b   1.000
_cell.length_c   1.000
_cell.angle_alpha   90.00
_cell.angle_beta   90.00
_cell.angle_gamma   90.00
#
_symmetry.space_group_name_H-M   'P 1'
#
loop_
_entity.id
_entity.type
_entity.pdbx_description
1 polymer ?
#
loop_
_entity_poly.entity_id
_entity_poly.type
_entity_poly.pdbx_seq_one_letter_code
_entity_poly.pdbx_strand_id
1 'polypeptide(L)'
;MGGMSSDRGRVLTPQMQTPPQPSQQQSRKQSRSRRPRSAAIDPRVFQEGFLNNGQNPPVDGKSPSLTSENNFINFCARTLPQTPLTNGKQIPGGSCNGAPMGLIPSTKHMPSAKFVNPPNLATIRANEDFDIVLNLRNLDAGHFTNAQETYFSAPQQLNAQGEIIGHTHVVIEALPSLTSTEASDPNEFFFFKGINSPLVDGAVSTPVTGGVPEGAYRMCSQNAAANHQPVVVPVAQHGSVDDCVYFTAV
;
A
#
# COMPACT_ATOMS: atom_id res chain seq x y z
N MET A 1 2.01 56.76 -13.34
CA MET A 1 3.01 57.69 -12.77
C MET A 1 2.74 57.69 -11.27
N GLY A 2 3.44 56.91 -10.45
CA GLY A 2 4.78 57.17 -9.91
C GLY A 2 4.62 57.56 -8.43
N GLY A 3 5.30 57.01 -7.44
CA GLY A 3 6.42 56.09 -7.41
C GLY A 3 6.60 55.53 -5.98
N MET A 4 7.51 54.57 -5.89
CA MET A 4 7.92 53.82 -4.71
C MET A 4 8.51 54.71 -3.60
N SER A 5 8.44 54.25 -2.34
CA SER A 5 9.64 54.26 -1.49
C SER A 5 9.63 53.12 -0.48
N SER A 6 10.67 52.32 -0.59
CA SER A 6 11.17 51.35 0.38
C SER A 6 11.49 51.98 1.73
N ASP A 7 11.41 51.19 2.81
CA ASP A 7 12.51 51.25 3.76
C ASP A 7 12.81 49.91 4.45
N ARG A 8 14.10 49.58 4.47
CA ARG A 8 14.71 48.43 5.16
C ARG A 8 15.26 48.95 6.48
N GLY A 9 14.93 48.31 7.60
CA GLY A 9 15.58 48.57 8.89
C GLY A 9 16.14 47.29 9.51
N ARG A 10 17.47 47.15 9.55
CA ARG A 10 18.21 46.07 10.23
C ARG A 10 19.02 46.67 11.39
N VAL A 11 18.91 46.03 12.56
CA VAL A 11 19.83 45.94 13.73
C VAL A 11 20.31 47.21 14.44
N LEU A 12 20.04 47.28 15.76
CA LEU A 12 21.03 47.66 16.77
C LEU A 12 20.84 46.85 18.08
N THR A 13 21.94 46.26 18.53
CA THR A 13 22.18 45.54 19.80
C THR A 13 22.37 46.48 21.00
N PRO A 14 22.19 45.99 22.24
CA PRO A 14 23.03 46.43 23.37
C PRO A 14 23.84 45.27 24.01
N GLN A 15 25.13 45.54 24.26
CA GLN A 15 26.08 44.71 25.01
C GLN A 15 25.82 44.78 26.53
N MET A 16 25.81 43.62 27.21
CA MET A 16 26.78 43.08 28.17
C MET A 16 26.56 43.41 29.66
N GLN A 17 26.43 42.36 30.48
CA GLN A 17 27.36 42.06 31.59
C GLN A 17 27.17 40.60 32.07
N THR A 18 28.28 39.88 32.23
CA THR A 18 28.40 38.46 32.60
C THR A 18 28.66 38.26 34.09
N PRO A 19 28.04 37.27 34.77
CA PRO A 19 28.52 36.72 36.04
C PRO A 19 29.46 35.49 35.82
N PRO A 20 30.25 35.09 36.84
CA PRO A 20 31.46 34.30 36.66
C PRO A 20 31.22 32.80 36.42
N GLN A 21 32.15 32.17 35.69
CA GLN A 21 32.24 30.73 35.47
C GLN A 21 32.66 29.96 36.72
N PRO A 22 32.24 28.68 36.84
CA PRO A 22 33.07 27.64 37.41
C PRO A 22 33.45 26.57 36.37
N SER A 23 34.76 26.41 36.22
CA SER A 23 35.56 25.19 35.99
C SER A 23 35.11 24.12 34.98
N GLN A 24 36.02 23.87 34.05
CA GLN A 24 36.08 22.76 33.09
C GLN A 24 35.93 21.38 33.72
N GLN A 25 35.02 20.57 33.18
CA GLN A 25 35.19 19.13 33.03
C GLN A 25 34.60 18.71 31.67
N GLN A 26 35.48 18.51 30.69
CA GLN A 26 35.14 17.92 29.41
C GLN A 26 34.70 16.46 29.61
N SER A 27 33.42 16.16 29.43
CA SER A 27 32.97 14.80 29.10
C SER A 27 32.58 14.76 27.61
N ARG A 28 33.51 14.26 26.79
CA ARG A 28 33.21 13.87 25.41
C ARG A 28 32.20 12.72 25.44
N LYS A 29 30.90 13.01 25.41
CA LYS A 29 29.90 12.02 25.00
C LYS A 29 30.00 11.85 23.49
N GLN A 30 30.86 10.93 23.06
CA GLN A 30 30.75 10.35 21.72
C GLN A 30 29.32 9.84 21.55
N SER A 31 28.58 10.48 20.65
CA SER A 31 27.38 9.94 20.05
C SER A 31 27.77 8.63 19.33
N ARG A 32 27.76 7.53 20.07
CA ARG A 32 27.74 6.19 19.48
C ARG A 32 26.40 6.07 18.77
N SER A 33 26.42 6.26 17.45
CA SER A 33 25.41 5.68 16.56
C SER A 33 25.21 4.23 17.00
N ARG A 34 24.09 3.94 17.65
CA ARG A 34 23.69 2.58 17.99
C ARG A 34 23.26 1.93 16.68
N ARG A 35 24.22 1.34 15.95
CA ARG A 35 23.90 0.23 15.03
C ARG A 35 23.11 -0.81 15.85
N PRO A 36 21.96 -1.31 15.35
CA PRO A 36 21.20 -2.31 16.08
C PRO A 36 22.06 -3.54 16.39
N ARG A 37 21.93 -4.05 17.62
CA ARG A 37 22.58 -5.29 18.08
C ARG A 37 21.94 -6.49 17.35
N SER A 38 22.81 -7.44 16.99
CA SER A 38 22.60 -8.70 16.26
C SER A 38 22.35 -8.58 14.76
N ALA A 39 23.43 -8.76 13.98
CA ALA A 39 23.37 -9.07 12.54
C ALA A 39 23.16 -10.58 12.28
N ALA A 40 22.89 -11.38 13.32
CA ALA A 40 22.62 -12.80 13.18
C ALA A 40 21.12 -13.01 12.93
N ILE A 41 20.80 -13.79 11.89
CA ILE A 41 19.44 -14.22 11.54
C ILE A 41 19.08 -15.40 12.45
N ASP A 42 17.86 -15.41 12.99
CA ASP A 42 17.32 -16.57 13.73
C ASP A 42 17.20 -17.76 12.77
N PRO A 43 17.89 -18.90 13.00
CA PRO A 43 17.88 -20.03 12.08
C PRO A 43 16.47 -20.58 11.79
N ARG A 44 15.50 -20.37 12.69
CA ARG A 44 14.13 -20.87 12.52
C ARG A 44 13.37 -20.18 11.38
N VAL A 45 13.89 -19.07 10.85
CA VAL A 45 13.21 -18.40 9.73
C VAL A 45 13.47 -19.11 8.41
N PHE A 46 14.56 -19.87 8.26
CA PHE A 46 14.94 -20.53 7.00
C PHE A 46 13.87 -21.52 6.52
N GLN A 47 13.45 -21.36 5.27
CA GLN A 47 12.39 -22.13 4.65
C GLN A 47 13.01 -23.22 3.77
N GLU A 48 13.07 -24.46 4.26
CA GLU A 48 13.64 -25.59 3.51
C GLU A 48 12.98 -25.78 2.14
N GLY A 49 11.67 -25.49 2.05
CA GLY A 49 10.93 -25.54 0.79
C GLY A 49 11.50 -24.63 -0.31
N PHE A 50 12.22 -23.56 0.03
CA PHE A 50 12.82 -22.65 -0.94
C PHE A 50 14.07 -23.24 -1.61
N LEU A 51 14.55 -24.42 -1.18
CA LEU A 51 15.60 -25.16 -1.88
C LEU A 51 15.06 -25.92 -3.10
N ASN A 52 13.74 -26.09 -3.18
CA ASN A 52 13.08 -26.82 -4.25
C ASN A 52 12.50 -25.86 -5.29
N ASN A 53 12.89 -26.04 -6.56
CA ASN A 53 12.38 -25.23 -7.66
C ASN A 53 11.05 -25.73 -8.25
N GLY A 54 10.52 -26.84 -7.74
CA GLY A 54 9.27 -27.45 -8.18
C GLY A 54 9.35 -28.22 -9.50
N GLN A 55 10.55 -28.52 -10.00
CA GLN A 55 10.79 -29.16 -11.31
C GLN A 55 11.63 -30.44 -11.22
N ASN A 56 11.48 -31.21 -10.14
CA ASN A 56 12.13 -32.51 -9.99
C ASN A 56 11.15 -33.59 -9.48
N PRO A 57 10.61 -34.46 -10.35
CA PRO A 57 10.81 -34.46 -11.81
C PRO A 57 10.14 -33.23 -12.50
N PRO A 58 10.50 -32.91 -13.75
CA PRO A 58 9.86 -31.83 -14.49
C PRO A 58 8.35 -32.03 -14.62
N VAL A 59 7.60 -30.92 -14.57
CA VAL A 59 6.15 -30.88 -14.76
C VAL A 59 5.82 -30.05 -15.98
N ASP A 60 5.11 -30.63 -16.94
CA ASP A 60 4.78 -29.99 -18.21
C ASP A 60 4.06 -28.64 -18.03
N GLY A 61 4.48 -27.66 -18.83
CA GLY A 61 3.91 -26.31 -18.82
C GLY A 61 4.24 -25.47 -17.58
N LYS A 62 5.22 -25.89 -16.76
CA LYS A 62 5.65 -25.15 -15.56
C LYS A 62 7.13 -24.77 -15.68
N SER A 63 7.47 -23.55 -15.27
CA SER A 63 8.86 -23.09 -15.17
C SER A 63 9.43 -23.40 -13.78
N PRO A 64 10.76 -23.60 -13.65
CA PRO A 64 11.39 -23.72 -12.34
C PRO A 64 11.33 -22.40 -11.58
N SER A 65 11.05 -22.48 -10.28
CA SER A 65 11.20 -21.35 -9.36
C SER A 65 12.67 -21.03 -9.11
N LEU A 66 12.97 -19.78 -8.76
CA LEU A 66 14.21 -19.46 -8.06
C LEU A 66 14.26 -20.21 -6.73
N THR A 67 15.47 -20.57 -6.30
CA THR A 67 15.74 -21.20 -5.00
C THR A 67 16.60 -20.30 -4.12
N SER A 68 16.55 -20.54 -2.81
CA SER A 68 17.35 -19.80 -1.84
C SER A 68 17.61 -20.59 -0.57
N GLU A 69 18.88 -20.60 -0.15
CA GLU A 69 19.32 -21.12 1.16
C GLU A 69 19.15 -20.09 2.30
N ASN A 70 18.79 -18.84 1.97
CA ASN A 70 18.75 -17.74 2.92
C ASN A 70 17.48 -16.88 2.82
N ASN A 71 16.37 -17.49 2.38
CA ASN A 71 15.08 -16.83 2.20
C ASN A 71 15.12 -15.53 1.40
N PHE A 72 15.98 -15.47 0.38
CA PHE A 72 16.12 -14.31 -0.48
C PHE A 72 16.49 -13.01 0.26
N ILE A 73 17.08 -13.08 1.47
CA ILE A 73 17.39 -11.88 2.28
C ILE A 73 18.29 -10.87 1.55
N ASN A 74 19.12 -11.35 0.62
CA ASN A 74 20.02 -10.53 -0.19
C ASN A 74 19.51 -10.29 -1.62
N PHE A 75 18.27 -10.66 -1.95
CA PHE A 75 17.76 -10.65 -3.32
C PHE A 75 17.86 -9.28 -3.96
N CYS A 76 17.34 -8.23 -3.32
CA CYS A 76 17.43 -6.88 -3.88
C CYS A 76 18.87 -6.43 -4.14
N ALA A 77 19.76 -6.63 -3.16
CA ALA A 77 21.15 -6.21 -3.26
C ALA A 77 21.95 -6.98 -4.33
N ARG A 78 21.60 -8.24 -4.61
CA ARG A 78 22.33 -9.11 -5.55
C ARG A 78 21.75 -9.10 -6.96
N THR A 79 20.43 -9.09 -7.08
CA THR A 79 19.74 -9.21 -8.37
C THR A 79 19.64 -7.85 -9.05
N LEU A 80 19.45 -6.78 -8.27
CA LEU A 80 19.18 -5.43 -8.78
C LEU A 80 19.98 -4.37 -8.00
N PRO A 81 21.33 -4.43 -8.02
CA PRO A 81 22.18 -3.58 -7.19
C PRO A 81 22.04 -2.08 -7.46
N GLN A 82 21.55 -1.71 -8.65
CA GLN A 82 21.32 -0.31 -9.05
C GLN A 82 19.85 0.13 -8.87
N THR A 83 18.96 -0.79 -8.52
CA THR A 83 17.54 -0.46 -8.27
C THR A 83 17.38 0.06 -6.84
N PRO A 84 16.74 1.23 -6.65
CA PRO A 84 16.46 1.75 -5.32
C PRO A 84 15.69 0.75 -4.45
N LEU A 85 15.97 0.71 -3.16
CA LEU A 85 15.14 -0.03 -2.21
C LEU A 85 13.86 0.76 -1.93
N THR A 86 12.71 0.06 -1.86
CA THR A 86 11.40 0.69 -1.59
C THR A 86 11.45 1.52 -0.31
N ASN A 87 11.96 0.93 0.78
CA ASN A 87 12.29 1.62 2.04
C ASN A 87 11.19 2.58 2.55
N GLY A 88 9.92 2.13 2.51
CA GLY A 88 8.77 2.92 2.98
C GLY A 88 8.28 3.99 2.02
N LYS A 89 8.87 4.12 0.84
CA LYS A 89 8.57 5.20 -0.12
C LYS A 89 7.89 4.67 -1.37
N GLN A 90 7.00 5.48 -1.91
CA GLN A 90 6.53 5.32 -3.28
C GLN A 90 7.63 5.81 -4.24
N ILE A 91 8.18 4.89 -5.04
CA ILE A 91 9.26 5.19 -6.01
C ILE A 91 8.73 4.92 -7.42
N PRO A 92 8.25 5.95 -8.16
CA PRO A 92 7.61 5.77 -9.46
C PRO A 92 8.52 5.12 -10.51
N GLY A 93 9.84 5.33 -10.42
CA GLY A 93 10.83 4.71 -11.30
C GLY A 93 11.10 3.22 -11.02
N GLY A 94 10.34 2.59 -10.13
CA GLY A 94 10.53 1.21 -9.69
C GLY A 94 11.49 1.09 -8.51
N SER A 95 11.32 0.03 -7.73
CA SER A 95 12.15 -0.28 -6.57
C SER A 95 12.13 -1.77 -6.26
N CYS A 96 13.05 -2.22 -5.40
CA CYS A 96 13.04 -3.57 -4.84
C CYS A 96 12.68 -3.51 -3.35
N ASN A 97 11.64 -4.26 -2.94
CA ASN A 97 11.24 -4.33 -1.54
C ASN A 97 11.85 -5.57 -0.87
N GLY A 98 12.54 -5.34 0.26
CA GLY A 98 13.12 -6.41 1.07
C GLY A 98 12.24 -6.86 2.25
N ALA A 99 11.08 -6.23 2.48
CA ALA A 99 10.16 -6.67 3.52
C ALA A 99 9.59 -8.05 3.18
N PRO A 100 9.54 -9.01 4.12
CA PRO A 100 8.88 -10.28 3.87
C PRO A 100 7.37 -10.07 3.66
N MET A 101 6.73 -11.00 2.93
CA MET A 101 5.30 -10.88 2.60
C MET A 101 4.41 -10.77 3.86
N GLY A 102 4.73 -11.54 4.90
CA GLY A 102 4.04 -11.52 6.18
C GLY A 102 3.26 -12.79 6.48
N LEU A 103 2.32 -12.66 7.41
CA LEU A 103 1.44 -13.74 7.84
C LEU A 103 0.35 -13.98 6.79
N ILE A 104 0.13 -15.26 6.48
CA ILE A 104 -0.87 -15.69 5.48
C ILE A 104 -2.07 -16.28 6.23
N PRO A 105 -3.31 -15.84 5.95
CA PRO A 105 -4.49 -16.38 6.63
C PRO A 105 -4.72 -17.84 6.22
N SER A 106 -5.54 -18.57 6.97
CA SER A 106 -6.06 -19.85 6.49
C SER A 106 -7.12 -19.65 5.39
N THR A 107 -7.45 -20.70 4.64
CA THR A 107 -8.49 -20.66 3.60
C THR A 107 -9.87 -20.24 4.12
N LYS A 108 -10.17 -20.51 5.41
CA LYS A 108 -11.41 -20.08 6.08
C LYS A 108 -11.50 -18.56 6.27
N HIS A 109 -10.34 -17.89 6.35
CA HIS A 109 -10.21 -16.46 6.65
C HIS A 109 -9.69 -15.66 5.44
N MET A 110 -9.81 -16.20 4.22
CA MET A 110 -9.53 -15.42 3.02
C MET A 110 -10.57 -14.30 2.87
N PRO A 111 -10.15 -13.07 2.55
CA PRO A 111 -11.07 -11.97 2.32
C PRO A 111 -11.84 -12.13 1.02
N SER A 112 -13.00 -11.46 0.95
CA SER A 112 -13.76 -11.30 -0.29
C SER A 112 -14.53 -10.00 -0.25
N ALA A 113 -14.71 -9.36 -1.40
CA ALA A 113 -15.46 -8.12 -1.55
C ALA A 113 -16.67 -8.29 -2.49
N LYS A 114 -17.68 -7.44 -2.32
CA LYS A 114 -18.81 -7.33 -3.26
C LYS A 114 -19.44 -5.94 -3.26
N PHE A 115 -19.44 -5.25 -4.40
CA PHE A 115 -20.13 -3.97 -4.54
C PHE A 115 -21.64 -4.15 -4.40
N VAL A 116 -22.22 -3.31 -3.55
CA VAL A 116 -23.67 -3.18 -3.35
C VAL A 116 -24.20 -1.99 -4.15
N ASN A 117 -23.46 -0.87 -4.13
CA ASN A 117 -23.81 0.33 -4.88
C ASN A 117 -22.59 0.98 -5.55
N PRO A 118 -22.69 1.39 -6.82
CA PRO A 118 -23.64 0.87 -7.80
C PRO A 118 -23.50 -0.66 -7.97
N PRO A 119 -24.60 -1.42 -8.14
CA PRO A 119 -24.50 -2.84 -8.50
C PRO A 119 -24.04 -3.01 -9.94
N ASN A 120 -23.65 -4.25 -10.31
CA ASN A 120 -23.23 -4.54 -11.68
C ASN A 120 -24.33 -4.25 -12.70
N LEU A 121 -23.94 -3.60 -13.80
CA LEU A 121 -24.76 -3.10 -14.89
C LEU A 121 -25.80 -2.05 -14.46
N ALA A 122 -25.57 -1.35 -13.35
CA ALA A 122 -26.42 -0.23 -12.98
C ALA A 122 -26.34 0.90 -14.01
N THR A 123 -27.40 1.71 -14.06
CA THR A 123 -27.40 3.02 -14.69
C THR A 123 -27.67 4.06 -13.61
N ILE A 124 -26.73 4.99 -13.44
CA ILE A 124 -26.85 6.10 -12.49
C ILE A 124 -27.04 7.43 -13.23
N ARG A 125 -27.37 8.49 -12.51
CA ARG A 125 -27.46 9.83 -13.09
C ARG A 125 -26.07 10.42 -13.29
N ALA A 126 -25.81 10.96 -14.47
CA ALA A 126 -24.58 11.67 -14.75
C ALA A 126 -24.46 12.96 -13.93
N ASN A 127 -23.24 13.25 -13.46
CA ASN A 127 -22.88 14.45 -12.70
C ASN A 127 -23.68 14.67 -11.39
N GLU A 128 -24.21 13.59 -10.80
CA GLU A 128 -24.97 13.61 -9.55
C GLU A 128 -24.24 12.80 -8.47
N ASP A 129 -24.27 13.28 -7.23
CA ASP A 129 -23.69 12.58 -6.08
C ASP A 129 -24.25 11.16 -5.96
N PHE A 130 -23.37 10.20 -5.67
CA PHE A 130 -23.75 8.86 -5.25
C PHE A 130 -22.73 8.32 -4.25
N ASP A 131 -23.17 7.33 -3.46
CA ASP A 131 -22.28 6.61 -2.55
C ASP A 131 -21.84 5.29 -3.15
N ILE A 132 -20.55 4.98 -3.05
CA ILE A 132 -20.05 3.63 -3.29
C ILE A 132 -20.24 2.84 -2.00
N VAL A 133 -20.85 1.66 -2.09
CA VAL A 133 -20.99 0.73 -0.97
C VAL A 133 -20.39 -0.62 -1.33
N LEU A 134 -19.46 -1.09 -0.51
CA LEU A 134 -18.71 -2.32 -0.71
C LEU A 134 -18.84 -3.21 0.53
N ASN A 135 -19.44 -4.39 0.38
CA ASN A 135 -19.43 -5.41 1.41
C ASN A 135 -18.06 -6.07 1.45
N LEU A 136 -17.55 -6.30 2.66
CA LEU A 136 -16.28 -6.97 2.92
C LEU A 136 -16.48 -8.08 3.93
N ARG A 137 -15.79 -9.20 3.71
CA ARG A 137 -15.78 -10.35 4.62
C ARG A 137 -14.34 -10.76 4.90
N ASN A 138 -14.06 -11.18 6.15
CA ASN A 138 -12.75 -11.68 6.60
C ASN A 138 -11.58 -10.71 6.36
N LEU A 139 -11.85 -9.40 6.42
CA LEU A 139 -10.86 -8.35 6.42
C LEU A 139 -11.12 -7.45 7.64
N ASP A 140 -10.12 -7.31 8.51
CA ASP A 140 -10.12 -6.32 9.57
C ASP A 140 -9.76 -4.97 8.94
N ALA A 141 -10.79 -4.26 8.46
CA ALA A 141 -10.65 -3.03 7.71
C ALA A 141 -10.49 -1.79 8.60
N GLY A 142 -9.98 -0.70 8.03
CA GLY A 142 -9.76 0.57 8.72
C GLY A 142 -8.33 0.82 9.17
N HIS A 143 -7.40 -0.05 8.78
CA HIS A 143 -5.97 0.07 9.09
C HIS A 143 -5.22 0.56 7.86
N PHE A 144 -5.13 1.87 7.71
CA PHE A 144 -4.42 2.54 6.62
C PHE A 144 -3.20 3.27 7.20
N THR A 145 -1.98 2.80 6.91
CA THR A 145 -0.77 3.51 7.37
C THR A 145 -0.39 4.64 6.40
N ASN A 146 0.47 5.56 6.82
CA ASN A 146 0.91 6.67 5.97
C ASN A 146 1.62 6.14 4.69
N ALA A 147 0.98 6.29 3.54
CA ALA A 147 1.45 5.78 2.25
C ALA A 147 2.71 6.47 1.73
N GLN A 148 3.05 7.66 2.21
CA GLN A 148 4.26 8.38 1.78
C GLN A 148 5.50 7.94 2.57
N GLU A 149 5.30 7.45 3.80
CA GLU A 149 6.40 7.17 4.75
C GLU A 149 6.57 5.69 5.07
N THR A 150 5.51 4.89 4.91
CA THR A 150 5.49 3.48 5.34
C THR A 150 5.06 2.51 4.24
N TYR A 151 5.13 2.93 2.98
CA TYR A 151 4.73 2.15 1.81
C TYR A 151 5.49 0.82 1.74
N PHE A 152 4.75 -0.29 1.81
CA PHE A 152 5.24 -1.66 1.86
C PHE A 152 6.34 -1.91 2.91
N SER A 153 6.41 -1.09 3.96
CA SER A 153 7.50 -1.15 4.94
C SER A 153 7.32 -2.21 6.01
N ALA A 154 6.09 -2.71 6.21
CA ALA A 154 5.79 -3.77 7.16
C ALA A 154 5.08 -4.96 6.48
N PRO A 155 5.36 -6.20 6.92
CA PRO A 155 4.70 -7.39 6.41
C PRO A 155 3.19 -7.41 6.69
N GLN A 156 2.43 -8.20 5.94
CA GLN A 156 1.02 -8.48 6.23
C GLN A 156 0.88 -9.08 7.63
N GLN A 157 -0.13 -8.64 8.37
CA GLN A 157 -0.43 -9.08 9.73
C GLN A 157 -1.85 -9.65 9.80
N LEU A 158 -2.08 -10.54 10.77
CA LEU A 158 -3.39 -11.08 11.09
C LEU A 158 -3.84 -10.61 12.46
N ASN A 159 -5.14 -10.38 12.63
CA ASN A 159 -5.74 -10.15 13.94
C ASN A 159 -5.88 -11.47 14.72
N ALA A 160 -6.44 -11.41 15.93
CA ALA A 160 -6.61 -12.58 16.79
C ALA A 160 -7.55 -13.64 16.20
N GLN A 161 -8.40 -13.26 15.24
CA GLN A 161 -9.34 -14.13 14.52
C GLN A 161 -8.70 -14.76 13.27
N GLY A 162 -7.46 -14.38 12.92
CA GLY A 162 -6.77 -14.86 11.73
C GLY A 162 -7.15 -14.14 10.44
N GLU A 163 -7.84 -12.99 10.54
CA GLU A 163 -8.20 -12.13 9.40
C GLU A 163 -7.07 -11.13 9.13
N ILE A 164 -6.92 -10.73 7.88
CA ILE A 164 -5.89 -9.77 7.50
C ILE A 164 -6.24 -8.39 8.06
N ILE A 165 -5.26 -7.75 8.69
CA ILE A 165 -5.34 -6.35 9.14
C ILE A 165 -5.00 -5.44 7.95
N GLY A 166 -5.96 -4.61 7.55
CA GLY A 166 -5.80 -3.82 6.33
C GLY A 166 -6.91 -2.81 6.07
N HIS A 167 -7.09 -2.52 4.79
CA HIS A 167 -8.06 -1.57 4.27
C HIS A 167 -8.39 -1.93 2.82
N THR A 168 -9.30 -1.18 2.20
CA THR A 168 -9.61 -1.31 0.78
C THR A 168 -9.47 0.03 0.08
N HIS A 169 -9.15 -0.01 -1.20
CA HIS A 169 -9.38 1.10 -2.10
C HIS A 169 -10.57 0.82 -3.02
N VAL A 170 -11.07 1.86 -3.64
CA VAL A 170 -11.95 1.77 -4.81
C VAL A 170 -11.38 2.66 -5.90
N VAL A 171 -11.39 2.13 -7.13
CA VAL A 171 -11.03 2.86 -8.34
C VAL A 171 -12.21 2.81 -9.33
N ILE A 172 -12.51 3.94 -9.96
CA ILE A 172 -13.42 4.02 -11.10
C ILE A 172 -12.62 4.45 -12.33
N GLU A 173 -12.70 3.66 -13.38
CA GLU A 173 -12.08 3.92 -14.69
C GLU A 173 -13.19 4.16 -15.72
N ALA A 174 -13.02 5.19 -16.56
CA ALA A 174 -13.86 5.36 -17.73
C ALA A 174 -13.52 4.31 -18.78
N LEU A 175 -14.53 3.82 -19.48
CA LEU A 175 -14.39 2.86 -20.56
C LEU A 175 -14.90 3.45 -21.88
N PRO A 176 -14.33 3.07 -23.04
CA PRO A 176 -14.92 3.43 -24.33
C PRO A 176 -16.36 2.92 -24.49
N SER A 177 -16.64 1.72 -23.96
CA SER A 177 -17.98 1.13 -23.83
C SER A 177 -17.94 -0.04 -22.87
N LEU A 178 -19.10 -0.50 -22.39
CA LEU A 178 -19.20 -1.69 -21.54
C LEU A 178 -18.72 -2.99 -22.22
N THR A 179 -18.71 -3.02 -23.54
CA THR A 179 -18.27 -4.17 -24.35
C THR A 179 -16.85 -4.02 -24.87
N SER A 180 -16.14 -2.95 -24.49
CA SER A 180 -14.76 -2.77 -24.93
C SER A 180 -13.86 -3.91 -24.42
N THR A 181 -12.97 -4.37 -25.29
CA THR A 181 -11.93 -5.36 -24.97
C THR A 181 -10.55 -4.71 -24.88
N GLU A 182 -10.47 -3.39 -24.97
CA GLU A 182 -9.22 -2.65 -24.86
C GLU A 182 -8.71 -2.70 -23.42
N ALA A 183 -7.40 -2.92 -23.25
CA ALA A 183 -6.77 -2.85 -21.93
C ALA A 183 -6.74 -1.39 -21.46
N SER A 184 -7.14 -1.13 -20.22
CA SER A 184 -7.06 0.22 -19.64
C SER A 184 -5.62 0.60 -19.31
N ASP A 185 -5.33 1.91 -19.32
CA ASP A 185 -4.08 2.44 -18.79
C ASP A 185 -4.18 2.57 -17.26
N PRO A 186 -3.37 1.84 -16.47
CA PRO A 186 -3.43 1.91 -15.01
C PRO A 186 -2.99 3.27 -14.42
N ASN A 187 -2.48 4.20 -15.23
CA ASN A 187 -2.20 5.57 -14.80
C ASN A 187 -3.41 6.50 -14.94
N GLU A 188 -4.48 6.06 -15.60
CA GLU A 188 -5.70 6.84 -15.82
C GLU A 188 -6.86 6.28 -15.01
N PHE A 189 -7.47 7.12 -14.19
CA PHE A 189 -8.69 6.80 -13.47
C PHE A 189 -9.54 8.05 -13.29
N PHE A 190 -10.86 7.88 -13.23
CA PHE A 190 -11.80 8.97 -12.96
C PHE A 190 -11.87 9.27 -11.45
N PHE A 191 -11.90 8.21 -10.62
CA PHE A 191 -11.97 8.32 -9.17
C PHE A 191 -11.09 7.28 -8.51
N PHE A 192 -10.39 7.68 -7.45
CA PHE A 192 -9.66 6.78 -6.56
C PHE A 192 -9.89 7.20 -5.12
N LYS A 193 -10.16 6.22 -4.25
CA LYS A 193 -10.28 6.47 -2.81
C LYS A 193 -9.72 5.32 -2.01
N GLY A 194 -8.81 5.63 -1.09
CA GLY A 194 -8.52 4.77 0.04
C GLY A 194 -9.56 4.93 1.14
N ILE A 195 -10.14 3.81 1.57
CA ILE A 195 -11.19 3.80 2.59
C ILE A 195 -10.57 3.40 3.92
N ASN A 196 -10.45 4.40 4.79
CA ASN A 196 -9.70 4.30 6.05
C ASN A 196 -10.62 4.00 7.25
N SER A 197 -11.93 3.93 7.04
CA SER A 197 -12.89 3.63 8.09
C SER A 197 -12.98 2.12 8.34
N PRO A 198 -13.27 1.69 9.58
CA PRO A 198 -13.64 0.31 9.84
C PRO A 198 -14.96 -0.05 9.15
N LEU A 199 -15.28 -1.35 9.14
CA LEU A 199 -16.57 -1.83 8.63
C LEU A 199 -17.72 -1.33 9.52
N VAL A 200 -18.83 -0.95 8.89
CA VAL A 200 -20.13 -0.73 9.53
C VAL A 200 -21.08 -1.75 8.92
N ASP A 201 -21.63 -2.64 9.76
CA ASP A 201 -22.52 -3.73 9.34
C ASP A 201 -21.98 -4.59 8.19
N GLY A 202 -20.65 -4.81 8.19
CA GLY A 202 -19.96 -5.62 7.18
C GLY A 202 -19.65 -4.88 5.87
N ALA A 203 -19.86 -3.57 5.81
CA ALA A 203 -19.62 -2.76 4.62
C ALA A 203 -18.73 -1.55 4.91
N VAL A 204 -18.14 -1.02 3.85
CA VAL A 204 -17.60 0.34 3.82
C VAL A 204 -18.39 1.18 2.81
N SER A 205 -18.45 2.49 3.07
CA SER A 205 -19.09 3.45 2.17
C SER A 205 -18.20 4.67 1.95
N THR A 206 -18.22 5.21 0.73
CA THR A 206 -17.58 6.49 0.41
C THR A 206 -18.37 7.25 -0.64
N PRO A 207 -18.55 8.59 -0.49
CA PRO A 207 -19.23 9.39 -1.49
C PRO A 207 -18.36 9.64 -2.72
N VAL A 208 -19.00 9.77 -3.87
CA VAL A 208 -18.46 10.34 -5.12
C VAL A 208 -19.19 11.64 -5.38
N THR A 209 -18.71 12.72 -4.75
CA THR A 209 -19.29 14.05 -4.89
C THR A 209 -19.09 14.59 -6.32
N GLY A 210 -20.15 15.13 -6.89
CA GLY A 210 -20.24 15.54 -8.30
C GLY A 210 -20.47 14.38 -9.27
N GLY A 211 -20.54 13.14 -8.78
CA GLY A 211 -20.77 11.95 -9.61
C GLY A 211 -19.69 11.69 -10.66
N VAL A 212 -20.10 11.04 -11.75
CA VAL A 212 -19.29 10.85 -12.96
C VAL A 212 -20.04 11.37 -14.19
N PRO A 213 -19.35 11.89 -15.24
CA PRO A 213 -19.99 12.29 -16.50
C PRO A 213 -20.74 11.15 -17.18
N GLU A 214 -21.55 11.47 -18.19
CA GLU A 214 -22.17 10.47 -19.05
C GLU A 214 -21.11 9.54 -19.66
N GLY A 215 -21.32 8.23 -19.59
CA GLY A 215 -20.35 7.24 -20.09
C GLY A 215 -20.49 5.84 -19.50
N ALA A 216 -19.56 4.97 -19.87
CA ALA A 216 -19.42 3.61 -19.34
C ALA A 216 -18.21 3.53 -18.40
N TYR A 217 -18.34 2.77 -17.32
CA TYR A 217 -17.34 2.73 -16.25
C TYR A 217 -17.09 1.32 -15.74
N ARG A 218 -15.85 1.07 -15.33
CA ARG A 218 -15.46 -0.06 -14.48
C ARG A 218 -15.14 0.46 -13.10
N MET A 219 -15.70 -0.18 -12.06
CA MET A 219 -15.35 0.09 -10.67
C MET A 219 -14.81 -1.18 -10.03
N CYS A 220 -13.61 -1.10 -9.46
CA CYS A 220 -12.95 -2.23 -8.82
C CYS A 220 -12.52 -1.89 -7.39
N SER A 221 -12.56 -2.89 -6.50
CA SER A 221 -11.92 -2.78 -5.19
C SER A 221 -10.44 -3.16 -5.28
N GLN A 222 -9.66 -2.71 -4.30
CA GLN A 222 -8.29 -3.17 -4.08
C GLN A 222 -8.08 -3.40 -2.59
N ASN A 223 -8.24 -4.64 -2.13
CA ASN A 223 -7.99 -5.04 -0.76
C ASN A 223 -6.48 -5.07 -0.51
N ALA A 224 -6.06 -4.32 0.51
CA ALA A 224 -4.66 -4.14 0.87
C ALA A 224 -4.44 -4.44 2.35
N ALA A 225 -3.27 -4.99 2.68
CA ALA A 225 -2.80 -5.01 4.05
C ALA A 225 -2.44 -3.59 4.51
N ALA A 226 -2.25 -3.40 5.81
CA ALA A 226 -2.14 -2.05 6.40
C ALA A 226 -1.10 -1.12 5.75
N ASN A 227 0.01 -1.69 5.25
CA ASN A 227 1.11 -0.97 4.61
C ASN A 227 1.01 -0.93 3.07
N HIS A 228 -0.20 -1.06 2.52
CA HIS A 228 -0.58 -0.88 1.11
C HIS A 228 -0.30 -2.06 0.18
N GLN A 229 0.41 -3.09 0.62
CA GLN A 229 0.63 -4.28 -0.22
C GLN A 229 -0.71 -4.99 -0.50
N PRO A 230 -0.94 -5.50 -1.72
CA PRO A 230 -2.10 -6.33 -1.99
C PRO A 230 -2.19 -7.49 -1.00
N VAL A 231 -3.40 -7.86 -0.61
CA VAL A 231 -3.60 -8.98 0.31
C VAL A 231 -3.09 -10.29 -0.31
N VAL A 232 -2.36 -11.07 0.47
CA VAL A 232 -1.82 -12.38 0.05
C VAL A 232 -2.54 -13.50 0.81
N VAL A 233 -2.95 -14.52 0.07
CA VAL A 233 -3.80 -15.65 0.53
C VAL A 233 -3.10 -17.01 0.34
N PRO A 234 -3.51 -18.09 1.03
CA PRO A 234 -2.69 -19.31 1.20
C PRO A 234 -2.67 -20.27 0.03
N VAL A 235 -3.52 -20.10 -0.98
CA VAL A 235 -3.65 -21.05 -2.10
C VAL A 235 -3.82 -20.29 -3.40
N ALA A 236 -3.34 -20.83 -4.51
CA ALA A 236 -3.50 -20.22 -5.83
C ALA A 236 -4.92 -20.41 -6.40
N GLN A 237 -5.62 -21.48 -6.02
CA GLN A 237 -6.99 -21.76 -6.46
C GLN A 237 -8.00 -21.16 -5.48
N HIS A 238 -8.30 -19.88 -5.65
CA HIS A 238 -9.30 -19.15 -4.85
C HIS A 238 -10.12 -18.20 -5.73
N GLY A 239 -11.29 -17.78 -5.24
CA GLY A 239 -12.04 -16.68 -5.87
C GLY A 239 -11.34 -15.34 -5.68
N SER A 240 -11.67 -14.35 -6.51
CA SER A 240 -11.08 -13.01 -6.36
C SER A 240 -11.28 -12.46 -4.95
N VAL A 241 -10.21 -11.92 -4.37
CA VAL A 241 -10.26 -11.20 -3.09
C VAL A 241 -10.90 -9.82 -3.28
N ASP A 242 -10.91 -9.31 -4.50
CA ASP A 242 -11.52 -8.06 -4.94
C ASP A 242 -12.80 -8.29 -5.74
N ASP A 243 -13.61 -7.26 -5.91
CA ASP A 243 -14.75 -7.23 -6.83
C ASP A 243 -14.54 -6.19 -7.92
N CYS A 244 -15.17 -6.42 -9.06
CA CYS A 244 -15.31 -5.41 -10.11
C CYS A 244 -16.75 -5.42 -10.62
N VAL A 245 -17.31 -4.24 -10.81
CA VAL A 245 -18.61 -4.03 -11.44
C VAL A 245 -18.49 -3.02 -12.57
N TYR A 246 -19.42 -3.11 -13.50
CA TYR A 246 -19.51 -2.20 -14.63
C TYR A 246 -20.82 -1.43 -14.54
N PHE A 247 -20.84 -0.15 -14.89
CA PHE A 247 -22.06 0.65 -14.85
C PHE A 247 -22.02 1.76 -15.90
N THR A 248 -23.17 2.37 -16.16
CA THR A 248 -23.27 3.57 -17.00
C THR A 248 -23.79 4.76 -16.20
N ALA A 249 -23.42 5.96 -16.65
CA ALA A 249 -24.05 7.19 -16.22
C ALA A 249 -24.74 7.85 -17.41
N VAL A 250 -25.98 8.32 -17.22
CA VAL A 250 -26.83 8.99 -18.23
C VAL A 250 -27.60 10.17 -17.65
#